data_AF-T0S3F3-F1
#
_entry.id   AF-T0S3F3-F1
#
_cell.length_a   1.000
_cell.length_b   1.000
_cell.length_c   1.000
_cell.angle_alpha   90.00
_cell.angle_beta   90.00
_cell.angle_gamma   90.00
#
_symmetry.space_group_name_H-M   'P 1'
#
loop_
_entity.id
_entity.type
_entity.pdbx_description
1 polymer ?
#
loop_
_entity_poly.entity_id
_entity_poly.type
_entity_poly.pdbx_seq_one_letter_code
_entity_poly.pdbx_strand_id
1 'polypeptide(L)'
;MQRGFFEELRKLRSLDLSNHCVTVQAVKSQVRALQHQTLLCRPRRADAIDVGLFLRQFVPLLLRLLVTRRQVQTAVLTWVVSLNHIFGKQPLRDVSTAIVAGLLAQPHPIRRLFCMKTLIHSTRFDCSVFAIAVEATVTSPETSADLRAECHSYVAQILKHWPLEDKALALEMDDQDRHELDTVLLTRLLRALSC
;
A
#
# COMPACT_ATOMS: atom_id res chain seq x y z
N MET A 1 7.46 14.86 17.77
CA MET A 1 7.55 13.49 17.19
C MET A 1 8.24 12.53 18.16
N GLN A 2 7.66 11.34 18.40
CA GLN A 2 8.22 10.33 19.32
C GLN A 2 9.49 9.69 18.73
N ARG A 3 10.66 10.03 19.30
CA ARG A 3 11.99 9.51 18.87
C ARG A 3 12.00 7.98 18.73
N GLY A 4 11.26 7.27 19.58
CA GLY A 4 11.14 5.81 19.56
C GLY A 4 10.62 5.23 18.24
N PHE A 5 9.64 5.87 17.57
CA PHE A 5 9.11 5.37 16.29
C PHE A 5 10.18 5.35 15.18
N PHE A 6 10.93 6.46 15.05
CA PHE A 6 11.98 6.57 14.04
C PHE A 6 13.18 5.67 14.35
N GLU A 7 13.51 5.49 15.62
CA GLU A 7 14.56 4.56 16.04
C GLU A 7 14.20 3.11 15.69
N GLU A 8 12.98 2.66 16.01
CA GLU A 8 12.51 1.32 15.64
C GLU A 8 12.42 1.12 14.12
N LEU A 9 12.13 2.17 13.35
CA LEU A 9 12.15 2.13 11.88
C LEU A 9 13.58 1.94 11.36
N ARG A 10 14.55 2.67 11.92
CA ARG A 10 15.96 2.51 11.53
C ARG A 10 16.47 1.12 11.88
N LYS A 11 16.08 0.56 13.02
CA LYS A 11 16.39 -0.84 13.40
C LYS A 11 15.84 -1.84 12.39
N LEU A 12 14.63 -1.62 11.86
CA LEU A 12 14.07 -2.45 10.80
C LEU A 12 14.93 -2.38 9.52
N ARG A 13 15.43 -1.20 9.13
CA ARG A 13 16.32 -1.06 7.97
C ARG A 13 17.68 -1.72 8.17
N SER A 14 18.21 -1.76 9.38
CA SER A 14 19.46 -2.46 9.69
C SER A 14 19.32 -3.98 9.75
N LEU A 15 18.10 -4.53 9.62
CA LEU A 15 17.94 -5.98 9.51
C LEU A 15 18.56 -6.46 8.22
N ASP A 16 19.61 -7.27 8.35
CA ASP A 16 20.20 -7.97 7.23
C ASP A 16 19.29 -9.14 6.82
N LEU A 17 18.39 -8.86 5.87
CA LEU A 17 17.49 -9.86 5.31
C LEU A 17 18.20 -10.89 4.41
N SER A 18 19.49 -10.72 4.12
CA SER A 18 20.30 -11.70 3.38
C SER A 18 20.93 -12.75 4.30
N ASN A 19 21.09 -12.42 5.58
CA ASN A 19 21.62 -13.34 6.58
C ASN A 19 20.56 -14.36 7.02
N HIS A 20 20.87 -15.64 6.83
CA HIS A 20 19.98 -16.76 7.19
C HIS A 20 19.72 -16.83 8.72
N CYS A 21 20.51 -16.13 9.53
CA CYS A 21 20.35 -16.02 10.98
C CYS A 21 19.24 -15.06 11.44
N VAL A 22 18.71 -14.18 10.57
CA VAL A 22 17.54 -13.37 10.95
C VAL A 22 16.30 -14.25 10.87
N THR A 23 15.95 -14.83 12.01
CA THR A 23 14.77 -15.70 12.11
C THR A 23 13.50 -14.89 11.82
N VAL A 24 12.49 -15.56 11.26
CA VAL A 24 11.12 -15.02 11.08
C VAL A 24 10.60 -14.34 12.36
N GLN A 25 10.99 -14.88 13.51
CA GLN A 25 10.64 -14.34 14.83
C GLN A 25 11.27 -12.97 15.09
N ALA A 26 12.54 -12.77 14.74
CA ALA A 26 13.24 -11.49 14.94
C ALA A 26 12.63 -10.36 14.09
N VAL A 27 12.31 -10.65 12.82
CA VAL A 27 11.61 -9.68 11.96
C VAL A 27 10.22 -9.36 12.54
N LYS A 28 9.48 -10.39 12.95
CA LYS A 28 8.13 -10.23 13.50
C LYS A 28 8.14 -9.45 14.82
N SER A 29 9.11 -9.67 15.72
CA SER A 29 9.22 -8.91 16.96
C SER A 29 9.53 -7.44 16.68
N GLN A 30 10.42 -7.16 15.72
CA GLN A 30 10.73 -5.79 15.31
C GLN A 30 9.51 -5.07 14.73
N VAL A 31 8.75 -5.72 13.85
CA VAL A 31 7.52 -5.15 13.28
C VAL A 31 6.45 -4.93 14.35
N ARG A 32 6.35 -5.82 15.35
CA ARG A 32 5.43 -5.63 16.49
C ARG A 32 5.84 -4.47 17.40
N ALA A 33 7.14 -4.29 17.65
CA ALA A 33 7.65 -3.14 18.39
C ALA A 33 7.31 -1.84 17.66
N LEU A 34 7.52 -1.81 16.34
CA LEU A 34 7.08 -0.71 15.47
C LEU A 34 5.59 -0.43 15.56
N GLN A 35 4.76 -1.47 15.51
CA GLN A 35 3.33 -1.33 15.65
C GLN A 35 2.95 -0.75 17.01
N HIS A 36 3.57 -1.22 18.09
CA HIS A 36 3.33 -0.69 19.43
C HIS A 36 3.70 0.80 19.51
N GLN A 37 4.88 1.19 19.02
CA GLN A 37 5.28 2.61 18.97
C GLN A 37 4.33 3.44 18.10
N THR A 38 3.86 2.90 16.98
CA THR A 38 2.89 3.56 16.10
C THR A 38 1.58 3.87 16.84
N LEU A 39 1.06 2.92 17.62
CA LEU A 39 -0.19 3.09 18.35
C LEU A 39 -0.07 4.09 19.52
N LEU A 40 1.14 4.37 20.00
CA LEU A 40 1.40 5.40 21.02
C LEU A 40 1.51 6.81 20.42
N CYS A 41 1.65 6.94 19.11
CA CYS A 41 1.74 8.23 18.44
C CYS A 41 0.40 8.99 18.53
N ARG A 42 0.50 10.31 18.72
CA ARG A 42 -0.61 11.26 18.57
C ARG A 42 -0.17 12.37 17.61
N PRO A 43 -0.12 12.10 16.30
CA PRO A 43 0.48 13.02 15.33
C PRO A 43 -0.43 14.23 15.08
N ARG A 44 0.19 15.40 14.90
CA ARG A 44 -0.49 16.51 14.22
C ARG A 44 -0.48 16.25 12.71
N ARG A 45 -1.30 16.97 11.96
CA ARG A 45 -1.38 16.82 10.49
C ARG A 45 -0.02 16.98 9.80
N ALA A 46 0.79 17.96 10.22
CA ALA A 46 2.14 18.15 9.69
C ALA A 46 3.06 16.95 9.98
N ASP A 47 3.05 16.42 11.21
CA ASP A 47 3.85 15.24 11.57
C ASP A 47 3.48 14.02 10.71
N ALA A 48 2.20 13.84 10.39
CA ALA A 48 1.74 12.72 9.57
C ALA A 48 2.26 12.81 8.12
N ILE A 49 2.33 14.02 7.56
CA ILE A 49 2.89 14.25 6.23
C ILE A 49 4.39 13.94 6.22
N ASP A 50 5.13 14.43 7.21
CA ASP A 50 6.57 14.16 7.36
C ASP A 50 6.85 12.67 7.50
N VAL A 51 6.03 11.96 8.28
CA VAL A 51 6.11 10.49 8.42
C VAL A 51 5.84 9.80 7.08
N GLY A 52 4.86 10.25 6.31
CA GLY A 52 4.58 9.72 4.97
C GLY A 52 5.79 9.89 4.03
N LEU A 53 6.37 11.09 3.98
CA LEU A 53 7.58 11.38 3.20
C LEU A 53 8.75 10.51 3.65
N PHE A 54 8.96 10.38 4.97
CA PHE A 54 10.03 9.56 5.52
C PHE A 54 9.83 8.07 5.22
N LEU A 55 8.60 7.55 5.28
CA LEU A 55 8.31 6.13 5.04
C LEU A 55 8.52 5.71 3.58
N ARG A 56 8.50 6.64 2.61
CA ARG A 56 8.76 6.34 1.19
C ARG A 56 10.09 5.62 0.98
N GLN A 57 11.14 6.01 1.71
CA GLN A 57 12.45 5.37 1.58
C GLN A 57 12.48 3.91 2.08
N PHE A 58 11.46 3.46 2.81
CA PHE A 58 11.33 2.10 3.32
C PHE A 58 10.46 1.22 2.43
N VAL A 59 9.78 1.74 1.40
CA VAL A 59 8.90 0.94 0.52
C VAL A 59 9.61 -0.30 -0.05
N PRO A 60 10.86 -0.25 -0.55
CA PRO A 60 11.54 -1.44 -1.05
C PRO A 60 11.78 -2.52 0.03
N LEU A 61 11.98 -2.10 1.28
CA LEU A 61 12.08 -3.02 2.41
C LEU A 61 10.72 -3.63 2.75
N LEU A 62 9.67 -2.81 2.82
CA LEU A 62 8.30 -3.25 3.11
C LEU A 62 7.81 -4.27 2.08
N LEU A 63 8.06 -4.01 0.79
CA LEU A 63 7.74 -4.94 -0.30
C LEU A 63 8.43 -6.29 -0.08
N ARG A 64 9.74 -6.29 0.19
CA ARG A 64 10.49 -7.52 0.50
C ARG A 64 9.86 -8.29 1.67
N LEU A 65 9.50 -7.59 2.74
CA LEU A 65 8.88 -8.23 3.91
C LEU A 65 7.47 -8.77 3.60
N LEU A 66 6.66 -8.03 2.84
CA LEU A 66 5.31 -8.46 2.43
C LEU A 66 5.33 -9.70 1.54
N VAL A 67 6.40 -9.89 0.76
CA VAL A 67 6.55 -11.06 -0.11
C VAL A 67 7.32 -12.21 0.55
N THR A 68 7.68 -12.13 1.83
CA THR A 68 8.37 -13.21 2.55
C THR A 68 7.40 -14.25 3.14
N ARG A 69 7.65 -14.73 4.37
CA ARG A 69 6.83 -15.75 5.04
C ARG A 69 5.51 -15.13 5.50
N ARG A 70 4.42 -15.91 5.46
CA ARG A 70 3.06 -15.48 5.84
C ARG A 70 3.01 -14.78 7.21
N GLN A 71 3.78 -15.24 8.19
CA GLN A 71 3.81 -14.62 9.53
C GLN A 71 4.37 -13.20 9.53
N VAL A 72 5.43 -12.94 8.74
CA VAL A 72 6.01 -11.61 8.57
C VAL A 72 5.04 -10.74 7.77
N GLN A 73 4.52 -11.27 6.68
CA GLN A 73 3.52 -10.61 5.85
C GLN A 73 2.32 -10.13 6.67
N THR A 74 1.73 -11.00 7.50
CA THR A 74 0.62 -10.61 8.39
C THR A 74 1.03 -9.50 9.36
N ALA A 75 2.20 -9.63 10.02
CA ALA A 75 2.66 -8.61 10.95
C ALA A 75 2.86 -7.24 10.28
N VAL A 76 3.47 -7.22 9.08
CA VAL A 76 3.67 -5.98 8.32
C VAL A 76 2.34 -5.39 7.88
N LEU A 77 1.41 -6.19 7.37
CA LEU A 77 0.08 -5.70 6.99
C LEU A 77 -0.66 -5.12 8.19
N THR A 78 -0.67 -5.80 9.34
CA THR A 78 -1.30 -5.27 10.56
C THR A 78 -0.69 -3.92 10.96
N TRP A 79 0.64 -3.79 10.87
CA TRP A 79 1.29 -2.52 11.12
C TRP A 79 0.94 -1.45 10.09
N VAL A 80 0.86 -1.76 8.79
CA VAL A 80 0.39 -0.81 7.76
C VAL A 80 -1.04 -0.33 8.03
N VAL A 81 -1.92 -1.22 8.51
CA VAL A 81 -3.27 -0.82 8.96
C VAL A 81 -3.18 0.16 10.14
N SER A 82 -2.35 -0.13 11.14
CA SER A 82 -2.13 0.78 12.27
C SER A 82 -1.56 2.13 11.83
N LEU A 83 -0.63 2.15 10.87
CA LEU A 83 -0.07 3.38 10.31
C LEU A 83 -1.17 4.24 9.67
N ASN A 84 -1.99 3.64 8.81
CA ASN A 84 -3.09 4.35 8.13
C ASN A 84 -4.18 4.81 9.09
N HIS A 85 -4.39 4.09 10.20
CA HIS A 85 -5.31 4.49 11.25
C HIS A 85 -4.79 5.69 12.05
N ILE A 86 -3.51 5.68 12.44
CA ILE A 86 -2.92 6.71 13.33
C ILE A 86 -2.50 7.97 12.58
N PHE A 87 -1.83 7.82 11.42
CA PHE A 87 -1.33 8.94 10.62
C PHE A 87 -2.33 9.38 9.53
N GLY A 88 -3.42 8.63 9.34
CA GLY A 88 -4.40 8.89 8.30
C GLY A 88 -3.99 8.30 6.94
N LYS A 89 -5.00 8.01 6.12
CA LYS A 89 -4.81 7.38 4.81
C LYS A 89 -4.21 8.34 3.77
N GLN A 90 -4.60 9.62 3.82
CA GLN A 90 -4.14 10.61 2.84
C GLN A 90 -2.65 10.96 2.98
N PRO A 91 -2.10 11.22 4.19
CA PRO A 91 -0.67 11.44 4.35
C PRO A 91 0.20 10.24 3.95
N LEU A 92 -0.36 9.03 4.01
CA LEU A 92 0.31 7.79 3.62
C LEU A 92 -0.06 7.31 2.20
N ARG A 93 -0.81 8.12 1.43
CA ARG A 93 -1.31 7.73 0.11
C ARG A 93 -0.17 7.29 -0.80
N ASP A 94 0.89 8.09 -0.87
CA ASP A 94 2.02 7.82 -1.74
C ASP A 94 2.79 6.55 -1.38
N VAL A 95 2.92 6.26 -0.08
CA VAL A 95 3.54 5.02 0.41
C VAL A 95 2.69 3.82 0.01
N SER A 96 1.37 3.92 0.19
CA SER A 96 0.42 2.88 -0.17
C SER A 96 0.40 2.63 -1.69
N THR A 97 0.45 3.69 -2.50
CA THR A 97 0.56 3.60 -3.96
C THR A 97 1.79 2.81 -4.38
N ALA A 98 2.96 3.14 -3.82
CA ALA A 98 4.20 2.47 -4.18
C ALA A 98 4.22 1.01 -3.73
N ILE A 99 3.62 0.69 -2.57
CA ILE A 99 3.46 -0.70 -2.10
C ILE A 99 2.53 -1.48 -3.04
N VAL A 100 1.39 -0.90 -3.43
CA VAL A 100 0.42 -1.57 -4.31
C VAL A 100 1.02 -1.83 -5.70
N ALA A 101 1.65 -0.83 -6.31
CA ALA A 101 2.32 -0.99 -7.60
C ALA A 101 3.43 -2.07 -7.53
N GLY A 102 4.23 -2.07 -6.45
CA GLY A 102 5.27 -3.07 -6.26
C GLY A 102 4.75 -4.48 -6.00
N LEU A 103 3.55 -4.64 -5.42
CA LEU A 103 2.90 -5.94 -5.21
C LEU A 103 2.30 -6.50 -6.50
N LEU A 104 1.75 -5.66 -7.38
CA LEU A 104 1.23 -6.10 -8.68
C LEU A 104 2.34 -6.71 -9.56
N ALA A 105 3.56 -6.17 -9.48
CA ALA A 105 4.72 -6.71 -10.16
C ALA A 105 5.25 -8.04 -9.58
N GLN A 106 4.69 -8.56 -8.48
CA GLN A 106 5.20 -9.79 -7.86
C GLN A 106 4.63 -11.04 -8.52
N PRO A 107 5.45 -12.10 -8.74
CA PRO A 107 5.01 -13.31 -9.42
C PRO A 107 4.18 -14.26 -8.54
N HIS A 108 4.10 -14.05 -7.22
CA HIS A 108 3.49 -15.01 -6.28
C HIS A 108 2.01 -14.69 -5.98
N PRO A 109 1.03 -15.41 -6.57
CA PRO A 109 -0.39 -15.01 -6.56
C PRO A 109 -1.01 -15.03 -5.16
N ILE A 110 -0.76 -16.09 -4.37
CA ILE A 110 -1.35 -16.23 -3.02
C ILE A 110 -0.92 -15.08 -2.10
N ARG A 111 0.35 -14.66 -2.19
CA ARG A 111 0.88 -13.59 -1.34
C ARG A 111 0.33 -12.24 -1.78
N ARG A 112 0.29 -11.98 -3.09
CA ARG A 112 -0.28 -10.77 -3.68
C ARG A 112 -1.75 -10.59 -3.32
N LEU A 113 -2.58 -11.62 -3.51
CA LEU A 113 -4.00 -11.62 -3.18
C LEU A 113 -4.28 -11.24 -1.73
N PHE A 114 -3.56 -11.86 -0.81
CA PHE A 114 -3.72 -11.58 0.62
C PHE A 114 -3.35 -10.12 0.96
N CYS A 115 -2.23 -9.62 0.44
CA CYS A 115 -1.82 -8.23 0.66
C CYS A 115 -2.80 -7.23 0.06
N MET A 116 -3.14 -7.40 -1.22
CA MET A 116 -3.97 -6.47 -1.97
C MET A 116 -5.34 -6.30 -1.35
N LYS A 117 -5.98 -7.40 -0.91
CA LYS A 117 -7.26 -7.32 -0.19
C LYS A 117 -7.18 -6.43 1.05
N THR A 118 -6.15 -6.60 1.89
CA THR A 118 -5.97 -5.75 3.07
C THR A 118 -5.70 -4.29 2.70
N LEU A 119 -4.83 -4.06 1.71
CA LEU A 119 -4.45 -2.70 1.31
C LEU A 119 -5.64 -1.93 0.74
N ILE A 120 -6.48 -2.57 -0.10
CA ILE A 120 -7.69 -1.96 -0.65
C ILE A 120 -8.63 -1.52 0.47
N HIS A 121 -8.83 -2.32 1.51
CA HIS A 121 -9.75 -1.95 2.59
C HIS A 121 -9.17 -0.91 3.58
N SER A 122 -7.88 -0.99 3.87
CA SER A 122 -7.29 -0.25 4.99
C SER A 122 -6.49 0.99 4.58
N THR A 123 -6.22 1.20 3.29
CA THR A 123 -5.40 2.31 2.80
C THR A 123 -6.15 3.16 1.77
N ARG A 124 -5.51 4.25 1.34
CA ARG A 124 -5.80 4.93 0.09
C ARG A 124 -4.52 5.01 -0.73
N PHE A 125 -4.65 4.92 -2.04
CA PHE A 125 -3.57 5.00 -2.99
C PHE A 125 -4.07 5.67 -4.25
N ASP A 126 -3.14 6.08 -5.10
CA ASP A 126 -3.46 6.74 -6.35
C ASP A 126 -4.07 5.75 -7.36
N CYS A 127 -5.35 5.94 -7.63
CA CYS A 127 -6.09 5.08 -8.55
C CYS A 127 -5.59 5.19 -10.00
N SER A 128 -4.99 6.32 -10.40
CA SER A 128 -4.43 6.48 -11.76
C SER A 128 -3.16 5.64 -11.90
N VAL A 129 -2.26 5.71 -10.91
CA VAL A 129 -1.06 4.87 -10.88
C VAL A 129 -1.43 3.39 -10.79
N PHE A 130 -2.42 3.05 -9.97
CA PHE A 130 -2.95 1.69 -9.88
C PHE A 130 -3.49 1.20 -11.23
N ALA A 131 -4.30 2.00 -11.93
CA ALA A 131 -4.86 1.62 -13.22
C ALA A 131 -3.76 1.37 -14.26
N ILE A 132 -2.74 2.24 -14.33
CA ILE A 132 -1.59 2.06 -15.23
C ILE A 132 -0.83 0.77 -14.89
N ALA A 133 -0.60 0.49 -13.61
CA ALA A 133 0.08 -0.74 -13.18
C ALA A 133 -0.73 -1.99 -13.53
N VAL A 134 -2.06 -1.95 -13.36
CA VAL A 134 -2.95 -3.05 -13.77
C VAL A 134 -2.94 -3.22 -15.28
N GLU A 135 -3.05 -2.15 -16.06
CA GLU A 135 -3.01 -2.20 -17.52
C GLU A 135 -1.69 -2.80 -18.02
N ALA A 136 -0.56 -2.34 -17.50
CA ALA A 136 0.76 -2.90 -17.83
C ALA A 136 0.88 -4.38 -17.45
N THR A 137 0.23 -4.81 -16.36
CA THR A 137 0.20 -6.21 -15.95
C THR A 137 -0.71 -7.03 -16.85
N VAL A 138 -1.93 -6.57 -17.16
CA VAL A 138 -2.95 -7.32 -17.90
C VAL A 138 -2.65 -7.40 -19.40
N THR A 139 -2.03 -6.38 -19.98
CA THR A 139 -1.68 -6.32 -21.41
C THR A 139 -0.42 -7.09 -21.77
N SER A 140 0.37 -7.51 -20.77
CA SER A 140 1.53 -8.36 -21.02
C SER A 140 1.09 -9.73 -21.56
N PRO A 141 1.66 -10.21 -22.68
CA PRO A 141 1.26 -11.47 -23.31
C PRO A 141 1.53 -12.70 -22.43
N GLU A 142 2.38 -12.57 -21.41
CA GLU A 142 2.74 -13.64 -20.47
C GLU A 142 1.80 -13.73 -19.25
N THR A 143 0.80 -12.84 -19.17
CA THR A 143 -0.05 -12.73 -17.97
C THR A 143 -1.12 -13.82 -17.92
N SER A 144 -1.12 -14.57 -16.81
CA SER A 144 -2.10 -15.63 -16.58
C SER A 144 -3.54 -15.10 -16.48
N ALA A 145 -4.50 -15.91 -16.92
CA ALA A 145 -5.93 -15.60 -16.78
C ALA A 145 -6.32 -15.36 -15.30
N ASP A 146 -5.70 -16.08 -14.37
CA ASP A 146 -5.92 -15.92 -12.93
C ASP A 146 -5.49 -14.53 -12.44
N LEU A 147 -4.36 -14.01 -12.91
CA LEU A 147 -3.90 -12.67 -12.54
C LEU A 147 -4.80 -11.58 -13.13
N ARG A 148 -5.32 -11.78 -14.34
CA ARG A 148 -6.34 -10.88 -14.90
C ARG A 148 -7.60 -10.86 -14.05
N ALA A 149 -8.17 -12.03 -13.74
CA ALA A 149 -9.34 -12.15 -12.88
C ALA A 149 -9.13 -11.55 -11.47
N GLU A 150 -7.91 -11.70 -10.92
CA GLU A 150 -7.50 -11.08 -9.67
C GLU A 150 -7.50 -9.55 -9.76
N CYS A 151 -6.88 -8.96 -10.80
CA CYS A 151 -6.92 -7.52 -11.06
C CYS A 151 -8.35 -6.99 -11.23
N HIS A 152 -9.20 -7.72 -11.97
CA HIS A 152 -10.62 -7.41 -12.11
C HIS A 152 -11.33 -7.34 -10.75
N SER A 153 -11.06 -8.32 -9.88
CA SER A 153 -11.61 -8.34 -8.52
C SER A 153 -11.16 -7.15 -7.68
N TYR A 154 -9.90 -6.70 -7.82
CA TYR A 154 -9.41 -5.52 -7.12
C TYR A 154 -10.11 -4.25 -7.54
N VAL A 155 -10.23 -4.03 -8.85
CA VAL A 155 -10.94 -2.85 -9.39
C VAL A 155 -12.38 -2.83 -8.89
N ALA A 156 -13.08 -3.97 -8.97
CA ALA A 156 -14.45 -4.09 -8.47
C ALA A 156 -14.56 -3.76 -6.97
N GLN A 157 -13.62 -4.26 -6.14
CA GLN A 157 -13.59 -3.95 -4.72
C GLN A 157 -13.34 -2.46 -4.43
N ILE A 158 -12.43 -1.82 -5.17
CA ILE A 158 -12.16 -0.38 -5.04
C ILE A 158 -13.42 0.42 -5.39
N LEU A 159 -14.04 0.14 -6.54
CA LEU A 159 -15.26 0.83 -6.98
C LEU A 159 -16.42 0.64 -6.01
N LYS A 160 -16.54 -0.53 -5.37
CA LYS A 160 -17.60 -0.83 -4.41
C LYS A 160 -17.39 -0.18 -3.04
N HIS A 161 -16.14 -0.10 -2.57
CA HIS A 161 -15.84 0.19 -1.16
C HIS A 161 -15.18 1.53 -0.90
N TRP A 162 -14.68 2.23 -1.93
CA TRP A 162 -14.07 3.54 -1.74
C TRP A 162 -15.12 4.64 -1.96
N PRO A 163 -15.31 5.54 -0.98
CA PRO A 163 -16.23 6.67 -1.17
C PRO A 163 -15.71 7.54 -2.32
N LEU A 164 -16.63 8.03 -3.16
CA LEU A 164 -16.31 8.90 -4.29
C LEU A 164 -15.53 10.15 -3.85
N GLU A 165 -15.77 10.62 -2.62
CA GLU A 165 -15.12 11.79 -2.00
C GLU A 165 -13.62 11.60 -1.69
N ASP A 166 -13.13 10.37 -1.48
CA ASP A 166 -11.69 10.10 -1.29
C ASP A 166 -10.89 10.23 -2.60
N LYS A 167 -11.57 10.33 -3.76
CA LYS A 167 -10.94 10.65 -5.05
C LYS A 167 -10.65 12.15 -5.19
N ALA A 168 -11.40 13.00 -4.48
CA ALA A 168 -11.33 14.46 -4.55
C ALA A 168 -10.22 15.09 -3.68
N LEU A 169 -9.68 14.38 -2.69
CA LEU A 169 -8.69 14.94 -1.75
C LEU A 169 -7.25 15.01 -2.30
N ALA A 170 -7.03 14.70 -3.57
CA ALA A 170 -5.70 14.76 -4.20
C ALA A 170 -5.34 16.15 -4.74
N LEU A 171 -6.32 16.99 -5.07
CA LEU A 171 -6.10 18.22 -5.84
C LEU A 171 -7.11 19.27 -5.42
N GLU A 172 -6.63 20.40 -4.92
CA GLU A 172 -7.39 21.66 -4.92
C GLU A 172 -7.64 22.04 -6.38
N MET A 173 -8.69 21.51 -6.99
CA MET A 173 -9.11 21.84 -8.35
C MET A 173 -10.61 22.12 -8.38
N ASP A 174 -11.00 22.99 -9.31
CA ASP A 174 -12.36 23.48 -9.55
C ASP A 174 -13.34 22.32 -9.79
N ASP A 175 -14.61 22.48 -9.40
CA ASP A 175 -15.61 21.39 -9.41
C ASP A 175 -15.87 20.80 -10.82
N GLN A 176 -15.56 21.53 -11.88
CA GLN A 176 -15.68 21.09 -13.27
C GLN A 176 -14.57 20.09 -13.66
N ASP A 177 -13.33 20.35 -13.25
CA ASP A 177 -12.18 19.47 -13.49
C ASP A 177 -12.27 18.16 -12.68
N ARG A 178 -12.95 18.20 -11.51
CA ARG A 178 -13.21 17.01 -10.69
C ARG A 178 -14.08 15.99 -11.41
N HIS A 179 -15.15 16.44 -12.06
CA HIS A 179 -16.05 15.55 -12.79
C HIS A 179 -15.36 14.91 -14.01
N GLU A 180 -14.54 15.67 -14.74
CA GLU A 180 -13.79 15.11 -15.86
C GLU A 180 -12.73 14.10 -15.40
N LEU A 181 -11.99 14.40 -14.34
CA LEU A 181 -10.97 13.48 -13.80
C LEU A 181 -11.57 12.19 -13.25
N ASP A 182 -12.69 12.28 -12.53
CA ASP A 182 -13.41 11.10 -12.04
C ASP A 182 -13.96 10.26 -13.20
N THR A 183 -14.42 10.90 -14.28
CA THR A 183 -14.88 10.21 -15.49
C THR A 183 -13.74 9.53 -16.22
N VAL A 184 -12.57 10.18 -16.33
CA VAL A 184 -11.35 9.60 -16.92
C VAL A 184 -10.81 8.45 -16.08
N LEU A 185 -10.79 8.59 -14.74
CA LEU A 185 -10.36 7.54 -13.82
C LEU A 185 -11.31 6.34 -13.88
N LEU A 186 -12.62 6.59 -13.83
CA LEU A 186 -13.64 5.55 -13.97
C LEU A 186 -13.49 4.87 -15.33
N THR A 187 -13.27 5.62 -16.40
CA THR A 187 -13.05 5.08 -17.75
C THR A 187 -11.79 4.24 -17.82
N ARG A 188 -10.68 4.65 -17.19
CA ARG A 188 -9.43 3.86 -17.14
C ARG A 188 -9.61 2.57 -16.34
N LEU A 189 -10.29 2.64 -15.19
CA LEU A 189 -10.62 1.46 -14.39
C LEU A 189 -11.59 0.52 -15.12
N LEU A 190 -12.59 1.06 -15.81
CA LEU A 190 -13.53 0.30 -16.64
C LEU A 190 -12.84 -0.31 -17.89
N ARG A 191 -11.88 0.39 -18.49
CA ARG A 191 -11.05 -0.18 -19.58
C ARG A 191 -10.20 -1.34 -19.07
N ALA A 192 -9.58 -1.18 -17.91
CA ALA A 192 -8.89 -2.29 -17.24
C ALA A 192 -9.83 -3.47 -16.94
N LEU A 193 -11.15 -3.22 -16.79
CA LEU A 193 -12.17 -4.26 -16.66
C LEU A 193 -12.58 -4.93 -17.99
N SER A 194 -12.28 -4.32 -19.14
CA SER A 194 -12.64 -4.83 -20.47
C SER A 194 -11.54 -5.62 -21.19
N CYS A 195 -10.35 -5.72 -20.60
CA CYS A 195 -9.19 -6.47 -21.12
C CYS A 195 -8.98 -7.81 -20.37
#